data_AF-A0AB34Z635-F1
#
_entry.id   AF-A0AB34Z635-F1
#
_cell.length_a   1.000
_cell.length_b   1.000
_cell.length_c   1.000
_cell.angle_alpha   90.00
_cell.angle_beta   90.00
_cell.angle_gamma   90.00
#
_symmetry.space_group_name_H-M   'P 1'
#
loop_
_entity.id
_entity.type
_entity.pdbx_description
1 polymer ?
#
loop_
_entity_poly.entity_id
_entity_poly.type
_entity_poly.pdbx_seq_one_letter_code
_entity_poly.pdbx_strand_id
1 'polypeptide(L)' 'MTYESGEIILLGDTVSLGSDLYGTIVAIFDEGKYTEEYPEVDWSYLAKGVLVLTKDAGLIHEKSNLNLGLIRRGEQ' A
#
# COMPACT_ATOMS: atom_id res chain seq x y z
N MET A 1 10.28 -0.99 -0.40
CA MET A 1 9.57 -2.13 -1.06
C MET A 1 9.38 -1.90 -2.56
N THR A 2 9.37 -2.96 -3.38
CA THR A 2 9.09 -2.91 -4.84
C THR A 2 7.95 -3.86 -5.22
N TYR A 3 7.21 -3.51 -6.27
CA TYR A 3 6.28 -4.41 -6.94
C TYR A 3 7.01 -5.58 -7.60
N GLU A 4 6.26 -6.64 -7.95
CA GLU A 4 6.80 -7.77 -8.72
C GLU A 4 7.36 -7.32 -10.09
N SER A 5 6.83 -6.23 -10.65
CA SER A 5 7.32 -5.59 -11.87
C SER A 5 8.68 -4.88 -11.71
N GLY A 6 9.19 -4.73 -10.49
CA GLY A 6 10.47 -4.06 -10.18
C GLY A 6 10.34 -2.56 -9.87
N GLU A 7 9.14 -2.00 -9.97
CA GLU A 7 8.86 -0.60 -9.63
C GLU A 7 8.82 -0.39 -8.11
N ILE A 8 9.32 0.74 -7.63
CA ILE A 8 9.26 1.11 -6.20
C ILE A 8 7.84 1.51 -5.85
N ILE A 9 7.36 1.06 -4.70
CA ILE A 9 6.03 1.42 -4.19
C ILE A 9 6.07 2.84 -3.63
N LEU A 10 5.09 3.65 -4.01
CA LEU A 10 4.93 5.03 -3.57
C LEU A 10 3.60 5.21 -2.84
N LEU A 11 3.56 6.21 -1.95
CA LEU A 11 2.30 6.64 -1.36
C LEU A 11 1.38 7.19 -2.46
N GLY A 12 0.10 6.86 -2.37
CA GLY A 12 -0.90 7.24 -3.37
C GLY A 12 -0.93 6.34 -4.61
N ASP A 13 -0.05 5.34 -4.73
CA ASP A 13 -0.14 4.35 -5.82
C ASP A 13 -1.47 3.60 -5.75
N THR A 14 -2.16 3.52 -6.89
CA THR A 14 -3.36 2.70 -7.05
C THR A 14 -2.95 1.32 -7.52
N VAL A 15 -3.33 0.30 -6.76
CA VAL A 15 -2.95 -1.09 -6.95
C VAL A 15 -4.19 -1.98 -7.00
N SER A 16 -4.09 -3.10 -7.71
CA SER A 16 -5.07 -4.18 -7.68
C SER A 16 -4.54 -5.31 -6.80
N LEU A 17 -5.34 -5.75 -5.83
CA LEU A 17 -5.02 -6.87 -4.93
C LEU A 17 -5.48 -8.23 -5.49
N GLY A 18 -5.96 -8.25 -6.74
CA GLY A 18 -6.57 -9.43 -7.37
C GLY A 18 -8.10 -9.45 -7.21
N SER A 19 -8.78 -10.14 -8.13
CA SER A 19 -10.24 -10.31 -8.13
C SER A 19 -11.05 -9.01 -8.05
N ASP A 20 -10.79 -8.08 -8.98
CA ASP A 20 -11.48 -6.77 -9.09
C ASP A 20 -11.34 -5.86 -7.83
N LEU A 21 -10.47 -6.23 -6.89
CA LEU A 21 -10.25 -5.44 -5.69
C LEU A 21 -9.15 -4.41 -5.95
N TYR A 22 -9.55 -3.15 -5.95
CA TYR A 22 -8.64 -2.02 -6.12
C TYR A 22 -8.46 -1.26 -4.81
N GLY A 23 -7.25 -0.78 -4.58
CA GLY A 23 -6.94 0.06 -3.44
C GLY A 23 -5.79 1.02 -3.68
N THR A 24 -5.61 1.93 -2.74
CA THR A 24 -4.56 2.95 -2.77
C THR A 24 -3.58 2.72 -1.64
N ILE A 25 -2.29 2.79 -1.91
CA ILE A 25 -1.26 2.71 -0.87
C ILE A 25 -1.32 3.96 0.00
N VAL A 26 -1.61 3.76 1.29
CA VAL A 26 -1.73 4.84 2.29
C VAL A 26 -0.63 4.79 3.35
N ALA A 27 0.08 3.67 3.48
CA ALA A 27 1.29 3.58 4.30
C ALA A 27 2.28 2.55 3.74
N ILE A 28 3.57 2.79 3.96
CA ILE A 28 4.69 1.92 3.62
C ILE A 28 5.56 1.80 4.86
N PHE A 29 5.42 0.70 5.57
CA PHE A 29 6.11 0.47 6.85
C PHE A 29 7.62 0.34 6.66
N ASP A 30 8.04 -0.26 5.54
CA ASP A 30 9.45 -0.50 5.20
C ASP A 30 10.26 0.80 5.03
N GLU A 31 9.62 1.86 4.54
CA GLU A 31 10.23 3.18 4.34
C GLU A 31 9.80 4.21 5.41
N GLY A 32 8.95 3.82 6.36
CA GLY A 32 8.37 4.74 7.34
C GLY A 32 7.54 5.86 6.70
N LYS A 33 6.89 5.60 5.56
CA LYS A 33 6.06 6.58 4.85
C LYS A 33 4.59 6.36 5.21
N TYR A 34 3.92 7.42 5.63
CA TYR A 34 2.53 7.38 6.10
C TYR A 34 1.79 8.59 5.57
N THR A 35 0.50 8.45 5.24
CA THR A 35 -0.35 9.61 4.95
C THR A 35 -0.86 10.24 6.24
N GLU A 36 -1.33 11.49 6.16
CA GLU A 36 -1.86 12.22 7.33
C GLU A 36 -3.06 11.51 7.97
N GLU A 37 -3.88 10.83 7.18
CA GLU A 37 -5.03 10.06 7.65
C GLU A 37 -4.64 8.75 8.35
N TYR A 38 -3.43 8.23 8.08
CA TYR A 38 -2.95 6.94 8.59
C TYR A 38 -1.56 7.08 9.20
N PRO A 39 -1.43 7.78 10.34
CA PRO A 39 -0.13 8.15 10.91
C PRO A 39 0.64 6.95 11.45
N GLU A 40 1.97 7.08 11.52
CA GLU A 40 2.87 6.05 12.02
C GLU A 40 2.46 5.49 13.38
N VAL A 41 2.04 6.34 14.32
CA VAL A 41 1.72 5.92 15.70
C VAL A 41 0.63 4.85 15.77
N ASP A 42 -0.32 4.90 14.85
CA ASP A 42 -1.43 3.95 14.79
C ASP A 42 -1.06 2.65 14.07
N TRP A 43 -0.06 2.66 13.18
CA TRP A 43 0.19 1.53 12.27
C TRP A 43 1.60 0.93 12.34
N SER A 44 2.55 1.62 12.97
CA SER A 44 3.97 1.20 13.08
C SER A 44 4.14 -0.16 13.78
N TYR A 45 3.19 -0.54 14.64
CA TYR A 45 3.18 -1.86 15.30
C TYR A 45 3.13 -3.04 14.31
N LEU A 46 2.67 -2.81 13.07
CA LEU A 46 2.65 -3.79 12.00
C LEU A 46 4.06 -4.12 11.46
N ALA A 47 5.04 -3.28 11.76
CA ALA A 47 6.47 -3.39 11.51
C ALA A 47 6.93 -3.44 10.04
N LYS A 48 6.26 -4.18 9.16
CA LYS A 48 6.64 -4.36 7.75
C LYS A 48 5.44 -4.52 6.83
N GLY A 49 5.62 -4.16 5.57
CA GLY A 49 4.58 -4.25 4.54
C GLY A 49 4.11 -2.90 4.03
N VAL A 50 2.92 -2.92 3.45
CA VAL A 50 2.18 -1.73 3.03
C VAL A 50 0.74 -1.80 3.50
N LEU A 51 0.14 -0.64 3.73
CA LEU A 51 -1.28 -0.49 4.02
C LEU A 51 -1.99 0.00 2.77
N VAL A 52 -3.01 -0.74 2.35
CA VAL A 52 -3.77 -0.48 1.15
C VAL A 52 -5.22 -0.17 1.54
N LEU A 53 -5.69 1.03 1.23
CA LEU A 53 -7.09 1.40 1.42
C LEU A 53 -7.89 1.02 0.17
N THR A 54 -8.76 0.02 0.32
CA THR A 54 -9.72 -0.40 -0.69
C THR A 54 -11.09 0.20 -0.41
N LYS A 55 -11.87 0.44 -1.47
CA LYS A 55 -13.24 0.96 -1.33
C LYS A 55 -14.21 -0.09 -0.78
N ASP A 56 -13.98 -1.36 -1.12
CA ASP A 56 -14.92 -2.44 -0.84
C ASP A 56 -14.64 -3.16 0.49
N ALA A 57 -13.36 -3.43 0.78
CA ALA A 57 -12.94 -4.18 1.96
C ALA A 57 -12.33 -3.30 3.08
N GLY A 58 -12.14 -2.00 2.82
CA GLY A 58 -11.45 -1.09 3.75
C GLY A 58 -9.93 -1.28 3.73
N LEU A 59 -9.28 -1.25 4.89
CA LEU A 59 -7.83 -1.28 5.01
C LEU A 59 -7.29 -2.72 4.98
N ILE A 60 -6.38 -2.97 4.06
CA ILE A 60 -5.70 -4.26 3.89
C ILE A 60 -4.23 -4.07 4.17
N HIS A 61 -3.70 -4.89 5.07
CA HIS A 61 -2.28 -4.94 5.36
C HIS A 61 -1.64 -6.10 4.61
N GLU A 62 -0.69 -5.78 3.74
CA GLU A 62 0.07 -6.79 3.01
C GLU A 62 1.55 -6.78 3.43
N LYS A 63 2.04 -7.95 3.87
CA LYS A 63 3.28 -8.03 4.66
C LYS A 63 4.54 -8.31 3.85
N SER A 64 4.49 -8.99 2.71
CA SER A 64 5.59 -9.23 1.77
C SER A 64 5.14 -10.25 0.73
N ASN A 65 5.55 -10.07 -0.53
CA ASN A 65 5.04 -10.78 -1.72
C ASN A 65 3.69 -10.26 -2.24
N LEU A 66 3.65 -8.94 -2.35
CA LEU A 66 2.55 -8.17 -2.89
C LEU A 66 2.21 -8.70 -4.28
N ASN A 67 1.18 -9.55 -4.37
CA ASN A 67 0.47 -9.83 -5.63
C ASN A 67 -0.37 -8.60 -5.99
N LEU A 68 0.29 -7.45 -6.00
CA LEU A 68 -0.28 -6.15 -6.27
C LEU A 68 0.09 -5.78 -7.70
N GLY A 69 -0.92 -5.73 -8.57
CA GLY A 69 -0.76 -5.12 -9.88
C GLY A 69 -0.79 -3.61 -9.74
N LEU A 70 0.31 -2.92 -10.02
CA LEU A 70 0.28 -1.46 -10.12
C LEU A 70 -0.65 -1.05 -11.28
N ILE A 71 -1.67 -0.24 -10.97
CA ILE A 71 -2.65 0.26 -11.95
C ILE A 71 -2.35 1.71 -12.32
N ARG A 72 -2.05 2.54 -11.32
CA ARG A 72 -1.75 3.96 -11.53
C ARG A 72 -0.75 4.45 -10.50
N ARG A 73 0.23 5.24 -10.94
CA ARG A 73 1.15 5.90 -10.02
C ARG A 73 0.44 6.96 -9.20
N GLY A 74 0.82 7.11 -7.93
CA GLY A 74 0.46 8.26 -7.11
C GLY A 74 1.09 9.51 -7.71
N GLU A 75 0.28 10.44 -8.21
CA GLU A 75 0.76 11.76 -8.60
C GLU A 75 1.03 12.53 -7.30
N GLN A 76 2.30 12.80 -7.03
CA GLN A 76 2.77 13.57 -5.88
C GLN A 76 2.56 15.07 -6.08
#